data_AF-A0A2J7ZPI1-F1
#
_entry.id   AF-A0A2J7ZPI1-F1
#
_cell.length_a   1.000
_cell.length_b   1.000
_cell.length_c   1.000
_cell.angle_alpha   90.00
_cell.angle_beta   90.00
_cell.angle_gamma   90.00
#
_symmetry.space_group_name_H-M   'P 1'
#
loop_
_entity.id
_entity.type
_entity.pdbx_description
1 polymer ?
#
loop_
_entity_poly.entity_id
_entity_poly.type
_entity_poly.pdbx_seq_one_letter_code
_entity_poly.pdbx_strand_id
1 'polypeptide(L)'
;MRRWGGPNATRSLTVRQRQQLPCLTARSGSIPNLEVLLGRDDLTTPLAAEVFEAAAGAGQLEVCRWLRQRGCPLGDTTWQAAAGGGHRAVSEWLLDEVGPPADAWAASAAAARGGQVELMDWLLARTAGAHGFKVWHLLAEAAAGCDLPTLQRLFHTYLDSRGAELSECQQEDVATEAVGSSTADWRAKVEWLDGRGFPRTGSACMEAARRVDGRERLEWLQQRGYPLRTGVVYSMVAEFGGADALEFLLAQGGVPVERLAATAFYAPAPLFVPLAPDDPSSAKTTAAEMEREKAFGKAYSGYRGSLTELWTLIRDEEKARIKRWEKERPDLELLIGSLNQARNNYVGA
;
A
#
# COMPACT_ATOMS: atom_id res chain seq x y z
N MET A 1 15.08 -0.84 32.85
CA MET A 1 15.16 0.57 32.43
C MET A 1 13.75 1.12 32.21
N ARG A 2 13.20 1.91 33.14
CA ARG A 2 11.89 2.59 32.97
C ARG A 2 12.06 3.89 32.18
N ARG A 3 12.24 3.80 30.85
CA ARG A 3 12.40 4.99 30.00
C ARG A 3 11.10 5.79 29.80
N TRP A 4 9.95 5.16 30.00
CA TRP A 4 8.63 5.71 29.64
C TRP A 4 7.73 6.10 30.84
N GLY A 5 8.18 5.85 32.07
CA GLY A 5 7.38 6.06 33.28
C GLY A 5 7.32 7.50 33.79
N GLY A 6 8.09 8.42 33.19
CA GLY A 6 8.09 9.83 33.60
C GLY A 6 6.96 10.63 32.94
N PRO A 7 6.34 11.60 33.64
CA PRO A 7 5.27 12.44 33.08
C PRO A 7 5.72 13.21 31.82
N ASN A 8 7.02 13.53 31.71
CA ASN A 8 7.59 14.23 30.55
C ASN A 8 8.16 13.31 29.46
N ALA A 9 8.09 11.98 29.60
CA ALA A 9 8.74 11.03 28.68
C ALA A 9 8.18 11.08 27.24
N THR A 10 6.96 11.59 27.07
CA THR A 10 6.25 11.67 25.79
C THR A 10 6.09 13.10 25.27
N ARG A 11 6.62 14.12 25.98
CA ARG A 11 6.47 15.54 25.59
C ARG A 11 7.18 15.89 24.27
N SER A 12 8.26 15.19 23.94
CA SER A 12 8.98 15.38 22.69
C SER A 12 8.38 14.64 21.50
N LEU A 13 7.32 13.84 21.72
CA LEU A 13 6.69 13.06 20.67
C LEU A 13 5.60 13.87 19.96
N THR A 14 5.57 13.77 18.64
CA THR A 14 4.45 14.28 17.84
C THR A 14 3.16 13.54 18.18
N VAL A 15 2.00 14.13 17.83
CA VAL A 15 0.70 13.48 18.03
C VAL A 15 0.66 12.11 17.33
N ARG A 16 1.15 12.03 16.09
CA ARG A 16 1.23 10.79 15.33
C ARG A 16 2.10 9.73 16.03
N GLN A 17 3.25 10.14 16.58
CA GLN A 17 4.12 9.21 17.32
C GLN A 17 3.45 8.69 18.60
N ARG A 18 2.71 9.55 19.32
CA ARG A 18 1.96 9.12 20.51
C ARG A 18 0.84 8.14 20.18
N GLN A 19 0.13 8.35 19.07
CA GLN A 19 -0.90 7.42 18.58
C GLN A 19 -0.33 6.05 18.19
N GLN A 20 0.88 5.99 17.64
CA GLN A 20 1.52 4.75 17.21
C GLN A 20 2.23 4.00 18.34
N LEU A 21 2.50 4.67 19.47
CA LEU A 21 3.30 4.13 20.56
C LEU A 21 2.74 2.82 21.15
N PRO A 22 1.42 2.65 21.37
CA PRO A 22 0.86 1.38 21.82
C PRO A 22 1.12 0.23 20.84
N CYS A 23 0.90 0.45 19.54
CA CYS A 23 1.14 -0.57 18.51
C CYS A 23 2.63 -0.95 18.43
N LEU A 24 3.54 0.02 18.47
CA LEU A 24 4.99 -0.24 18.50
C LEU A 24 5.41 -1.02 19.76
N THR A 25 4.82 -0.69 20.90
CA THR A 25 5.09 -1.38 22.17
C THR A 25 4.57 -2.81 22.13
N ALA A 26 3.38 -3.03 21.58
CA ALA A 26 2.80 -4.34 21.37
C ALA A 26 3.66 -5.21 20.45
N ARG A 27 4.13 -4.67 19.31
CA ARG A 27 5.06 -5.36 18.40
C ARG A 27 6.37 -5.77 19.07
N SER A 28 6.82 -5.01 20.06
CA SER A 28 8.05 -5.31 20.80
C SER A 28 7.92 -6.44 21.83
N GLY A 29 6.69 -6.89 22.16
CA GLY A 29 6.46 -7.91 23.18
C GLY A 29 6.48 -7.39 24.63
N SER A 30 6.60 -6.08 24.85
CA SER A 30 6.83 -5.52 26.18
C SER A 30 5.53 -5.26 26.96
N ILE A 31 4.99 -6.29 27.61
CA ILE A 31 3.83 -6.18 28.53
C ILE A 31 4.05 -5.10 29.61
N PRO A 32 5.22 -5.01 30.29
CA PRO A 32 5.42 -3.98 31.30
C PRO A 32 5.30 -2.56 30.76
N ASN A 33 5.69 -2.32 29.50
CA ASN A 33 5.52 -1.01 28.87
C ASN A 33 4.06 -0.77 28.48
N LEU A 34 3.33 -1.80 28.04
CA LEU A 34 1.88 -1.69 27.81
C LEU A 34 1.12 -1.38 29.09
N GLU A 35 1.53 -1.94 30.24
CA GLU A 35 0.96 -1.60 31.55
C GLU A 35 1.21 -0.14 31.93
N VAL A 36 2.42 0.37 31.65
CA VAL A 36 2.73 1.79 31.83
C VAL A 36 1.86 2.66 30.93
N LEU A 37 1.64 2.26 29.67
CA LEU A 37 0.77 3.00 28.74
C LEU A 37 -0.70 2.97 29.18
N LEU A 38 -1.16 1.86 29.76
CA LEU A 38 -2.54 1.75 30.24
C LEU A 38 -2.83 2.69 31.42
N GLY A 39 -1.84 2.94 32.27
CA GLY A 39 -1.97 3.86 33.40
C GLY A 39 -1.84 5.34 33.04
N ARG A 40 -1.81 5.71 31.76
CA ARG A 40 -1.63 7.09 31.28
C ARG A 40 -2.86 7.59 30.56
N ASP A 41 -3.51 8.61 31.13
CA ASP A 41 -4.68 9.26 30.55
C ASP A 41 -4.34 10.19 29.37
N ASP A 42 -3.06 10.57 29.21
CA ASP A 42 -2.59 11.49 28.17
C ASP A 42 -2.22 10.81 26.84
N LEU A 43 -2.36 9.48 26.76
CA LEU A 43 -2.00 8.67 25.61
C LEU A 43 -3.18 7.83 25.11
N THR A 44 -3.09 7.40 23.86
CA THR A 44 -4.03 6.43 23.29
C THR A 44 -3.96 5.13 24.10
N THR A 45 -5.13 4.61 24.49
CA THR A 45 -5.23 3.37 25.24
C THR A 45 -4.57 2.21 24.47
N PRO A 46 -3.82 1.32 25.15
CA PRO A 46 -3.30 0.11 24.54
C PRO A 46 -4.36 -0.99 24.34
N LEU A 47 -5.59 -0.79 24.83
CA LEU A 47 -6.71 -1.74 24.68
C LEU A 47 -7.54 -1.39 23.44
N ALA A 48 -6.91 -1.42 22.28
CA ALA A 48 -7.53 -1.17 20.99
C ALA A 48 -7.25 -2.31 20.01
N ALA A 49 -8.17 -2.55 19.08
CA ALA A 49 -8.08 -3.65 18.13
C ALA A 49 -6.77 -3.60 17.32
N GLU A 50 -6.35 -2.40 16.92
CA GLU A 50 -5.13 -2.16 16.14
C GLU A 50 -3.86 -2.54 16.92
N VAL A 51 -3.88 -2.43 18.26
CA VAL A 51 -2.76 -2.83 19.12
C VAL A 51 -2.69 -4.36 19.21
N PHE A 52 -3.84 -5.02 19.23
CA PHE A 52 -3.94 -6.47 19.17
C PHE A 52 -3.43 -6.99 17.81
N GLU A 53 -3.90 -6.41 16.71
CA GLU A 53 -3.46 -6.75 15.36
C GLU A 53 -1.95 -6.56 15.21
N ALA A 54 -1.40 -5.48 15.76
CA ALA A 54 0.04 -5.22 15.76
C ALA A 54 0.83 -6.28 16.57
N ALA A 55 0.34 -6.72 17.72
CA ALA A 55 0.94 -7.82 18.47
C ALA A 55 0.88 -9.14 17.68
N ALA A 56 -0.28 -9.43 17.09
CA ALA A 56 -0.56 -10.65 16.36
C ALA A 56 0.34 -10.76 15.12
N GLY A 57 0.42 -9.70 14.31
CA GLY A 57 1.30 -9.61 13.15
C GLY A 57 2.80 -9.46 13.47
N ALA A 58 3.16 -9.39 14.74
CA ALA A 58 4.56 -9.49 15.21
C ALA A 58 4.83 -10.79 15.98
N GLY A 59 3.85 -11.68 16.09
CA GLY A 59 4.01 -13.00 16.72
C GLY A 59 4.08 -12.95 18.24
N GLN A 60 3.64 -11.86 18.85
CA GLN A 60 3.75 -11.63 20.29
C GLN A 60 2.60 -12.31 21.04
N LEU A 61 2.60 -13.65 21.06
CA LEU A 61 1.54 -14.47 21.63
C LEU A 61 1.17 -14.08 23.08
N GLU A 62 2.16 -13.84 23.93
CA GLU A 62 1.91 -13.46 25.32
C GLU A 62 1.28 -12.06 25.44
N VAL A 63 1.61 -11.13 24.52
CA VAL A 63 0.93 -9.84 24.44
C VAL A 63 -0.51 -10.02 23.98
N CYS A 64 -0.77 -10.87 22.97
CA CYS A 64 -2.14 -11.16 22.52
C CYS A 64 -3.00 -11.75 23.66
N ARG A 65 -2.45 -12.70 24.44
CA ARG A 65 -3.11 -13.27 25.63
C ARG A 65 -3.39 -12.19 26.68
N TRP A 66 -2.41 -11.36 26.98
CA TRP A 66 -2.56 -10.26 27.94
C TRP A 66 -3.64 -9.26 27.49
N LEU A 67 -3.64 -8.86 26.21
CA LEU A 67 -4.66 -7.97 25.64
C LEU A 67 -6.06 -8.61 25.73
N ARG A 68 -6.18 -9.91 25.40
CA ARG A 68 -7.45 -10.63 25.48
C ARG A 68 -8.00 -10.69 26.92
N GLN A 69 -7.14 -10.98 27.90
CA GLN A 69 -7.51 -10.99 29.33
C GLN A 69 -7.98 -9.62 29.84
N ARG A 70 -7.47 -8.53 29.25
CA ARG A 70 -7.88 -7.16 29.57
C ARG A 70 -9.15 -6.71 28.83
N GLY A 71 -9.81 -7.62 28.11
CA GLY A 71 -11.04 -7.32 27.37
C GLY A 71 -10.81 -6.50 26.10
N CYS A 72 -9.58 -6.50 25.56
CA CYS A 72 -9.32 -5.86 24.27
C CYS A 72 -10.15 -6.56 23.17
N PRO A 73 -10.87 -5.80 22.33
CA PRO A 73 -11.59 -6.39 21.20
C PRO A 73 -10.59 -7.00 20.21
N LEU A 74 -10.99 -8.12 19.61
CA LEU A 74 -10.33 -8.64 18.42
C LEU A 74 -10.76 -7.78 17.24
N GLY A 75 -9.79 -7.29 16.46
CA GLY A 75 -10.06 -6.62 15.20
C GLY A 75 -10.36 -7.62 14.09
N ASP A 76 -11.13 -7.19 13.10
CA ASP A 76 -11.52 -8.00 11.94
C ASP A 76 -10.32 -8.48 11.11
N THR A 77 -9.16 -7.83 11.25
CA THR A 77 -7.94 -8.18 10.51
C THR A 77 -6.90 -8.93 11.33
N THR A 78 -7.21 -9.28 12.60
CA THR A 78 -6.26 -9.93 13.52
C THR A 78 -5.72 -11.24 12.95
N TRP A 79 -6.59 -12.03 12.31
CA TRP A 79 -6.21 -13.28 11.66
C TRP A 79 -5.25 -13.05 10.50
N GLN A 80 -5.56 -12.08 9.63
CA GLN A 80 -4.75 -11.70 8.48
C GLN A 80 -3.39 -11.18 8.92
N ALA A 81 -3.34 -10.38 9.99
CA ALA A 81 -2.09 -9.88 10.54
C ALA A 81 -1.18 -11.02 11.03
N ALA A 82 -1.71 -11.94 11.85
CA ALA A 82 -0.96 -13.11 12.32
C ALA A 82 -0.50 -14.01 11.16
N ALA A 83 -1.40 -14.26 10.21
CA ALA A 83 -1.15 -15.13 9.06
C ALA A 83 -0.10 -14.55 8.11
N GLY A 84 -0.21 -13.26 7.75
CA GLY A 84 0.75 -12.56 6.91
C GLY A 84 2.14 -12.41 7.55
N GLY A 85 2.20 -12.33 8.88
CA GLY A 85 3.47 -12.38 9.62
C GLY A 85 4.07 -13.78 9.77
N GLY A 86 3.36 -14.85 9.39
CA GLY A 86 3.84 -16.23 9.52
C GLY A 86 3.75 -16.78 10.94
N HIS A 87 2.96 -16.15 11.80
CA HIS A 87 2.94 -16.45 13.23
C HIS A 87 1.97 -17.59 13.55
N ARG A 88 2.41 -18.81 13.24
CA ARG A 88 1.63 -20.04 13.45
C ARG A 88 1.16 -20.21 14.89
N ALA A 89 2.01 -19.96 15.89
CA ALA A 89 1.64 -20.09 17.30
C ALA A 89 0.50 -19.13 17.71
N VAL A 90 0.47 -17.92 17.14
CA VAL A 90 -0.64 -16.98 17.35
C VAL A 90 -1.90 -17.47 16.63
N SER A 91 -1.76 -17.99 15.42
CA SER A 91 -2.90 -18.52 14.63
C SER A 91 -3.53 -19.77 15.27
N GLU A 92 -2.72 -20.68 15.81
CA GLU A 92 -3.19 -21.85 16.58
C GLU A 92 -3.92 -21.40 17.85
N TRP A 93 -3.35 -20.46 18.60
CA TRP A 93 -4.00 -19.92 19.79
C TRP A 93 -5.31 -19.19 19.48
N LEU A 94 -5.37 -18.39 18.39
CA LEU A 94 -6.61 -17.74 17.95
C LEU A 94 -7.67 -18.78 17.57
N LEU A 95 -7.27 -19.90 16.95
CA LEU A 95 -8.19 -20.98 16.61
C LEU A 95 -8.82 -21.60 17.85
N ASP A 96 -8.00 -21.86 18.87
CA ASP A 96 -8.43 -22.53 20.09
C ASP A 96 -9.32 -21.62 20.96
N GLU A 97 -8.97 -20.34 21.09
CA GLU A 97 -9.68 -19.40 21.99
C GLU A 97 -10.88 -18.71 21.35
N VAL A 98 -10.83 -18.42 20.05
CA VAL A 98 -11.85 -17.62 19.35
C VAL A 98 -12.67 -18.49 18.40
N GLY A 99 -12.10 -19.57 17.89
CA GLY A 99 -12.66 -20.36 16.81
C GLY A 99 -12.16 -19.92 15.44
N PRO A 100 -12.52 -20.64 14.36
CA PRO A 100 -12.02 -20.38 13.03
C PRO A 100 -12.42 -18.96 12.54
N PRO A 101 -11.58 -18.31 11.71
CA PRO A 101 -11.94 -17.03 11.12
C PRO A 101 -13.22 -17.16 10.30
N ALA A 102 -14.09 -16.15 10.39
CA ALA A 102 -15.28 -16.05 9.54
C ALA A 102 -14.92 -16.11 8.05
N ASP A 103 -13.74 -15.60 7.71
CA ASP A 103 -13.17 -15.63 6.37
C ASP A 103 -11.76 -16.22 6.35
N ALA A 104 -11.74 -17.54 6.48
CA ALA A 104 -10.60 -18.41 6.24
C ALA A 104 -9.73 -18.07 5.02
N TRP A 105 -10.36 -17.67 3.91
CA TRP A 105 -9.65 -17.38 2.68
C TRP A 105 -8.86 -16.08 2.78
N ALA A 106 -9.35 -15.06 3.49
CA ALA A 106 -8.57 -13.85 3.73
C ALA A 106 -7.32 -14.12 4.58
N ALA A 107 -7.42 -14.96 5.62
CA ALA A 107 -6.24 -15.34 6.41
C ALA A 107 -5.22 -16.12 5.56
N SER A 108 -5.70 -17.06 4.73
CA SER A 108 -4.83 -17.82 3.81
C SER A 108 -4.17 -16.93 2.76
N ALA A 109 -4.92 -15.98 2.21
CA ALA A 109 -4.41 -15.01 1.23
C ALA A 109 -3.38 -14.07 1.88
N ALA A 110 -3.62 -13.61 3.11
CA ALA A 110 -2.64 -12.81 3.85
C ALA A 110 -1.34 -13.61 4.10
N ALA A 111 -1.43 -14.88 4.48
CA ALA A 111 -0.27 -15.77 4.59
C ALA A 111 0.46 -15.90 3.24
N ALA A 112 -0.27 -16.02 2.13
CA ALA A 112 0.31 -16.06 0.79
C ALA A 112 1.05 -14.75 0.44
N ARG A 113 0.46 -13.58 0.73
CA ARG A 113 1.12 -12.26 0.55
C ARG A 113 2.42 -12.15 1.36
N GLY A 114 2.43 -12.74 2.56
CA GLY A 114 3.60 -12.81 3.42
C GLY A 114 4.63 -13.89 3.03
N GLY A 115 4.37 -14.68 1.98
CA GLY A 115 5.22 -15.80 1.56
C GLY A 115 5.20 -17.00 2.51
N GLN A 116 4.20 -17.09 3.40
CA GLN A 116 4.11 -18.06 4.49
C GLN A 116 3.43 -19.34 4.02
N VAL A 117 4.07 -20.07 3.11
CA VAL A 117 3.47 -21.21 2.38
C VAL A 117 2.94 -22.30 3.33
N GLU A 118 3.69 -22.67 4.36
CA GLU A 118 3.27 -23.71 5.31
C GLU A 118 2.04 -23.31 6.13
N LEU A 119 1.97 -22.03 6.53
CA LEU A 119 0.83 -21.51 7.30
C LEU A 119 -0.40 -21.35 6.40
N MET A 120 -0.21 -20.89 5.16
CA MET A 120 -1.24 -20.85 4.13
C MET A 120 -1.84 -22.25 3.92
N ASP A 121 -1.00 -23.27 3.67
CA ASP A 121 -1.48 -24.64 3.45
C ASP A 121 -2.20 -25.20 4.70
N TRP A 122 -1.69 -24.88 5.90
CA TRP A 122 -2.33 -25.26 7.18
C TRP A 122 -3.71 -24.63 7.37
N LEU A 123 -3.88 -23.37 6.97
CA LEU A 123 -5.16 -22.65 7.00
C LEU A 123 -6.11 -23.23 5.96
N LEU A 124 -5.67 -23.38 4.70
CA LEU A 124 -6.49 -23.91 3.61
C LEU A 124 -7.03 -25.32 3.90
N ALA A 125 -6.20 -26.19 4.51
CA ALA A 125 -6.60 -27.54 4.91
C ALA A 125 -7.76 -27.55 5.92
N ARG A 126 -7.89 -26.50 6.73
CA ARG A 126 -8.94 -26.37 7.76
C ARG A 126 -10.21 -25.70 7.23
N THR A 127 -10.18 -25.18 6.02
CA THR A 127 -11.20 -24.26 5.51
C THR A 127 -11.76 -24.69 4.16
N ALA A 128 -11.48 -25.94 3.77
CA ALA A 128 -11.85 -26.56 2.49
C ALA A 128 -13.37 -26.61 2.19
N GLY A 129 -14.24 -26.11 3.08
CA GLY A 129 -15.68 -25.99 2.89
C GLY A 129 -16.20 -24.59 2.51
N ALA A 130 -15.37 -23.53 2.53
CA ALA A 130 -15.82 -22.17 2.22
C ALA A 130 -15.77 -21.88 0.71
N HIS A 131 -16.92 -21.53 0.13
CA HIS A 131 -17.15 -21.43 -1.32
C HIS A 131 -16.26 -20.39 -2.06
N GLY A 132 -15.52 -20.88 -3.06
CA GLY A 132 -15.33 -20.38 -4.44
C GLY A 132 -14.95 -18.92 -4.75
N PHE A 133 -15.48 -17.90 -4.07
CA PHE A 133 -15.41 -16.53 -4.57
C PHE A 133 -14.07 -15.82 -4.37
N LYS A 134 -13.15 -16.43 -3.60
CA LYS A 134 -11.84 -15.84 -3.22
C LYS A 134 -10.63 -16.57 -3.78
N VAL A 135 -10.83 -17.52 -4.69
CA VAL A 135 -9.70 -18.21 -5.34
C VAL A 135 -8.79 -17.20 -6.05
N TRP A 136 -9.36 -16.29 -6.85
CA TRP A 136 -8.60 -15.26 -7.55
C TRP A 136 -7.78 -14.38 -6.58
N HIS A 137 -8.37 -14.03 -5.43
CA HIS A 137 -7.70 -13.22 -4.41
C HIS A 137 -6.52 -13.98 -3.79
N LEU A 138 -6.69 -15.26 -3.45
CA LEU A 138 -5.58 -16.11 -3.00
C LEU A 138 -4.45 -16.19 -4.05
N LEU A 139 -4.81 -16.34 -5.33
CA LEU A 139 -3.83 -16.41 -6.42
C LEU A 139 -3.10 -15.08 -6.60
N ALA A 140 -3.78 -13.95 -6.46
CA ALA A 140 -3.18 -12.62 -6.54
C ALA A 140 -2.20 -12.41 -5.38
N GLU A 141 -2.59 -12.75 -4.16
CA GLU A 141 -1.71 -12.64 -3.00
C GLU A 141 -0.50 -13.61 -3.07
N ALA A 142 -0.71 -14.83 -3.57
CA ALA A 142 0.39 -15.75 -3.84
C ALA A 142 1.33 -15.23 -4.95
N ALA A 143 0.79 -14.56 -5.97
CA ALA A 143 1.60 -13.93 -7.01
C ALA A 143 2.47 -12.81 -6.42
N ALA A 144 1.95 -12.04 -5.46
CA ALA A 144 2.70 -11.01 -4.75
C ALA A 144 3.82 -11.60 -3.87
N GLY A 145 3.52 -12.62 -3.05
CA GLY A 145 4.38 -13.03 -1.93
C GLY A 145 5.04 -14.40 -1.98
N CYS A 146 4.50 -15.37 -2.75
CA CYS A 146 5.03 -16.74 -2.82
C CYS A 146 5.95 -16.93 -4.03
N ASP A 147 6.72 -18.01 -4.10
CA ASP A 147 7.48 -18.34 -5.31
C ASP A 147 6.59 -18.84 -6.47
N LEU A 148 7.13 -18.83 -7.69
CA LEU A 148 6.46 -19.29 -8.90
C LEU A 148 6.00 -20.75 -8.80
N PRO A 149 6.79 -21.73 -8.28
CA PRO A 149 6.31 -23.08 -8.07
C PRO A 149 5.06 -23.17 -7.18
N THR A 150 4.99 -22.37 -6.11
CA THR A 150 3.80 -22.30 -5.26
C THR A 150 2.62 -21.68 -6.00
N LEU A 151 2.83 -20.60 -6.75
CA LEU A 151 1.78 -20.00 -7.57
C LEU A 151 1.23 -21.01 -8.60
N GLN A 152 2.11 -21.72 -9.31
CA GLN A 152 1.76 -22.77 -10.26
C GLN A 152 0.96 -23.90 -9.61
N ARG A 153 1.37 -24.34 -8.41
CA ARG A 153 0.65 -25.36 -7.63
C ARG A 153 -0.78 -24.91 -7.33
N LEU A 154 -0.96 -23.68 -6.88
CA LEU A 154 -2.28 -23.13 -6.53
C LEU A 154 -3.16 -22.98 -7.77
N PHE A 155 -2.62 -22.48 -8.88
CA PHE A 155 -3.32 -22.43 -10.16
C PHE A 155 -3.82 -23.80 -10.61
N HIS A 156 -2.96 -24.81 -10.54
CA HIS A 156 -3.34 -26.17 -10.92
C HIS A 156 -4.47 -26.72 -10.02
N THR A 157 -4.34 -26.50 -8.71
CA THR A 157 -5.25 -27.03 -7.68
C THR A 157 -6.65 -26.39 -7.72
N TYR A 158 -6.72 -25.10 -8.04
CA TYR A 158 -7.97 -24.34 -7.91
C TYR A 158 -8.59 -23.92 -9.25
N LEU A 159 -7.82 -23.86 -10.33
CA LEU A 159 -8.32 -23.51 -11.67
C LEU A 159 -8.24 -24.72 -12.61
N ASP A 160 -7.04 -25.18 -12.94
CA ASP A 160 -6.86 -26.15 -14.04
C ASP A 160 -7.57 -27.50 -13.75
N SER A 161 -7.43 -28.04 -12.54
CA SER A 161 -8.10 -29.29 -12.15
C SER A 161 -9.62 -29.19 -12.01
N ARG A 162 -10.16 -27.97 -11.91
CA ARG A 162 -11.59 -27.71 -11.73
C ARG A 162 -12.26 -27.17 -12.99
N GLY A 163 -11.50 -26.92 -14.06
CA GLY A 163 -11.99 -26.25 -15.27
C GLY A 163 -12.54 -24.85 -14.99
N ALA A 164 -12.05 -24.18 -13.94
CA ALA A 164 -12.50 -22.84 -13.58
C ALA A 164 -11.65 -21.79 -14.30
N GLU A 165 -12.30 -20.74 -14.79
CA GLU A 165 -11.64 -19.62 -15.46
C GLU A 165 -11.80 -18.34 -14.64
N LEU A 166 -10.75 -17.53 -14.63
CA LEU A 166 -10.78 -16.19 -14.06
C LEU A 166 -11.38 -15.22 -15.07
N SER A 167 -12.23 -14.30 -14.61
CA SER A 167 -12.64 -13.16 -15.43
C SER A 167 -11.45 -12.29 -15.79
N GLU A 168 -11.56 -11.48 -16.86
CA GLU A 168 -10.47 -10.60 -17.30
C GLU A 168 -9.98 -9.66 -16.19
N CYS A 169 -10.89 -9.10 -15.37
CA CYS A 169 -10.50 -8.28 -14.22
C CYS A 169 -9.72 -9.06 -13.14
N GLN A 170 -10.10 -10.30 -12.87
CA GLN A 170 -9.38 -11.17 -11.93
C GLN A 170 -7.99 -11.56 -12.47
N GLN A 171 -7.88 -11.74 -13.78
CA GLN A 171 -6.59 -11.98 -14.43
C GLN A 171 -5.69 -10.74 -14.33
N GLU A 172 -6.24 -9.54 -14.55
CA GLU A 172 -5.52 -8.27 -14.40
C GLU A 172 -4.96 -8.10 -12.98
N ASP A 173 -5.74 -8.41 -11.94
CA ASP A 173 -5.30 -8.31 -10.55
C ASP A 173 -4.11 -9.25 -10.26
N VAL A 174 -4.22 -10.53 -10.66
CA VAL A 174 -3.15 -11.51 -10.46
C VAL A 174 -1.88 -11.13 -11.23
N ALA A 175 -2.01 -10.65 -12.46
CA ALA A 175 -0.88 -10.19 -13.27
C ALA A 175 -0.21 -8.95 -12.65
N THR A 176 -1.01 -8.01 -12.13
CA THR A 176 -0.51 -6.80 -11.47
C THR A 176 0.28 -7.15 -10.22
N GLU A 177 -0.22 -8.06 -9.38
CA GLU A 177 0.49 -8.51 -8.17
C GLU A 177 1.76 -9.31 -8.50
N ALA A 178 1.77 -10.10 -9.58
CA ALA A 178 2.99 -10.76 -10.05
C ALA A 178 4.09 -9.76 -10.43
N VAL A 179 3.72 -8.66 -11.11
CA VAL A 179 4.64 -7.56 -11.45
C VAL A 179 5.10 -6.83 -10.20
N GLY A 180 4.23 -6.65 -9.22
CA GLY A 180 4.54 -6.04 -7.92
C GLY A 180 5.26 -6.98 -6.94
N SER A 181 5.56 -8.22 -7.34
CA SER A 181 6.01 -9.24 -6.41
C SER A 181 7.34 -8.88 -5.72
N SER A 182 7.41 -9.18 -4.43
CA SER A 182 8.59 -9.01 -3.58
C SER A 182 9.63 -10.12 -3.75
N THR A 183 9.29 -11.22 -4.42
CA THR A 183 10.20 -12.34 -4.65
C THR A 183 11.10 -12.09 -5.86
N ALA A 184 12.29 -12.69 -5.85
CA ALA A 184 13.29 -12.48 -6.92
C ALA A 184 12.86 -13.04 -8.29
N ASP A 185 11.92 -13.98 -8.31
CA ASP A 185 11.40 -14.65 -9.50
C ASP A 185 10.18 -13.95 -10.13
N TRP A 186 9.89 -12.70 -9.75
CA TRP A 186 8.77 -11.92 -10.29
C TRP A 186 8.75 -11.92 -11.83
N ARG A 187 9.90 -11.83 -12.50
CA ARG A 187 10.01 -11.92 -13.97
C ARG A 187 9.47 -13.24 -14.50
N ALA A 188 9.88 -14.35 -13.88
CA ALA A 188 9.44 -15.68 -14.28
C ALA A 188 7.92 -15.86 -14.07
N LYS A 189 7.34 -15.25 -13.02
CA LYS A 189 5.89 -15.21 -12.84
C LYS A 189 5.18 -14.45 -13.95
N VAL A 190 5.69 -13.27 -14.29
CA VAL A 190 5.12 -12.45 -15.36
C VAL A 190 5.21 -13.16 -16.71
N GLU A 191 6.35 -13.76 -17.04
CA GLU A 191 6.54 -14.55 -18.25
C GLU A 191 5.60 -15.75 -18.32
N TRP A 192 5.41 -16.43 -17.20
CA TRP A 192 4.50 -17.55 -17.10
C TRP A 192 3.04 -17.12 -17.30
N LEU A 193 2.60 -16.01 -16.69
CA LEU A 193 1.25 -15.46 -16.87
C LEU A 193 1.02 -14.92 -18.30
N ASP A 194 2.02 -14.24 -18.87
CA ASP A 194 2.04 -13.83 -20.29
C ASP A 194 1.81 -15.04 -21.21
N GLY A 195 2.51 -16.15 -20.95
CA GLY A 195 2.37 -17.39 -21.71
C GLY A 195 0.99 -18.04 -21.60
N ARG A 196 0.23 -17.72 -20.54
CA ARG A 196 -1.16 -18.13 -20.35
C ARG A 196 -2.18 -17.15 -20.96
N GLY A 197 -1.71 -16.06 -21.58
CA GLY A 197 -2.56 -15.08 -22.24
C GLY A 197 -3.18 -14.03 -21.30
N PHE A 198 -2.61 -13.83 -20.11
CA PHE A 198 -3.09 -12.80 -19.18
C PHE A 198 -2.92 -11.40 -19.78
N PRO A 199 -3.82 -10.45 -19.48
CA PRO A 199 -3.80 -9.13 -20.09
C PRO A 199 -2.59 -8.31 -19.62
N ARG A 200 -1.95 -7.61 -20.57
CA ARG A 200 -0.88 -6.64 -20.29
C ARG A 200 -1.50 -5.27 -20.05
N THR A 201 -1.55 -4.84 -18.79
CA THR A 201 -2.30 -3.64 -18.40
C THR A 201 -1.40 -2.50 -17.94
N GLY A 202 -1.96 -1.28 -17.98
CA GLY A 202 -1.29 -0.11 -17.41
C GLY A 202 -1.25 -0.13 -15.88
N SER A 203 -2.15 -0.88 -15.25
CA SER A 203 -2.19 -1.13 -13.81
C SER A 203 -0.93 -1.89 -13.36
N ALA A 204 -0.49 -2.88 -14.14
CA ALA A 204 0.77 -3.58 -13.92
C ALA A 204 1.99 -2.63 -13.97
N CYS A 205 2.04 -1.71 -14.95
CA CYS A 205 3.08 -0.68 -15.00
C CYS A 205 3.03 0.27 -13.80
N MET A 206 1.83 0.64 -13.36
CA MET A 206 1.65 1.49 -12.17
C MET A 206 2.20 0.81 -10.92
N GLU A 207 1.94 -0.49 -10.76
CA GLU A 207 2.43 -1.26 -9.63
C GLU A 207 3.95 -1.45 -9.68
N ALA A 208 4.52 -1.70 -10.86
CA ALA A 208 5.96 -1.70 -11.07
C ALA A 208 6.61 -0.38 -10.61
N ALA A 209 6.01 0.77 -10.96
CA ALA A 209 6.52 2.08 -10.58
C ALA A 209 6.57 2.30 -9.06
N ARG A 210 5.71 1.63 -8.28
CA ARG A 210 5.69 1.71 -6.81
C ARG A 210 6.76 0.84 -6.13
N ARG A 211 7.50 0.04 -6.88
CA ARG A 211 8.56 -0.81 -6.31
C ARG A 211 9.85 -0.02 -6.19
N VAL A 212 10.69 -0.44 -5.25
CA VAL A 212 12.01 0.17 -5.01
C VAL A 212 12.91 0.06 -6.26
N ASP A 213 12.78 -1.03 -7.01
CA ASP A 213 13.42 -1.31 -8.30
C ASP A 213 12.54 -0.91 -9.49
N GLY A 214 11.58 0.01 -9.30
CA GLY A 214 10.49 0.23 -10.26
C GLY A 214 10.92 0.70 -11.65
N ARG A 215 12.03 1.45 -11.76
CA ARG A 215 12.61 1.80 -13.06
C ARG A 215 13.00 0.56 -13.87
N GLU A 216 13.76 -0.36 -13.27
CA GLU A 216 14.19 -1.59 -13.93
C GLU A 216 12.98 -2.44 -14.35
N ARG A 217 11.96 -2.52 -13.49
CA ARG A 217 10.72 -3.23 -13.80
C ARG A 217 9.99 -2.62 -14.99
N LEU A 218 9.86 -1.29 -15.01
CA LEU A 218 9.20 -0.57 -16.10
C LEU A 218 9.95 -0.72 -17.44
N GLU A 219 11.29 -0.60 -17.47
CA GLU A 219 12.09 -0.81 -18.68
C GLU A 219 11.88 -2.23 -19.23
N TRP A 220 11.89 -3.22 -18.35
CA TRP A 220 11.67 -4.62 -18.73
C TRP A 220 10.25 -4.88 -19.26
N LEU A 221 9.21 -4.32 -18.63
CA LEU A 221 7.81 -4.45 -19.07
C LEU A 221 7.57 -3.78 -20.43
N GLN A 222 8.20 -2.63 -20.69
CA GLN A 222 8.05 -1.93 -21.96
C GLN A 222 8.61 -2.72 -23.14
N GLN A 223 9.75 -3.39 -22.97
CA GLN A 223 10.31 -4.28 -24.00
C GLN A 223 9.33 -5.41 -24.39
N ARG A 224 8.35 -5.70 -23.53
CA ARG A 224 7.32 -6.72 -23.73
C ARG A 224 5.97 -6.13 -24.16
N GLY A 225 5.91 -4.84 -24.46
CA GLY A 225 4.71 -4.18 -24.97
C GLY A 225 3.64 -3.90 -23.92
N TYR A 226 4.00 -3.81 -22.63
CA TYR A 226 3.06 -3.34 -21.62
C TYR A 226 2.72 -1.86 -21.84
N PRO A 227 1.42 -1.47 -21.81
CA PRO A 227 1.02 -0.11 -22.13
C PRO A 227 1.36 0.86 -21.00
N LEU A 228 2.03 1.96 -21.35
CA LEU A 228 2.21 3.10 -20.45
C LEU A 228 0.99 4.01 -20.52
N ARG A 229 0.13 3.96 -19.49
CA ARG A 229 -0.99 4.90 -19.35
C ARG A 229 -0.57 6.12 -18.53
N THR A 230 -1.26 7.24 -18.70
CA THR A 230 -1.03 8.48 -17.95
C THR A 230 -1.01 8.28 -16.43
N GLY A 231 -1.76 7.30 -15.91
CA GLY A 231 -1.75 6.91 -14.49
C GLY A 231 -0.38 6.49 -13.94
N VAL A 232 0.49 5.92 -14.78
CA VAL A 232 1.85 5.49 -14.40
C VAL A 232 2.71 6.70 -14.03
N VAL A 233 2.52 7.83 -14.73
CA VAL A 233 3.22 9.09 -14.49
C VAL A 233 3.00 9.58 -13.07
N TYR A 234 1.76 9.55 -12.58
CA TYR A 234 1.44 9.97 -11.21
C TYR A 234 2.16 9.13 -10.16
N SER A 235 2.23 7.81 -10.37
CA SER A 235 2.93 6.91 -9.44
C SER A 235 4.43 7.11 -9.52
N MET A 236 4.99 7.31 -10.71
CA MET A 236 6.41 7.63 -10.87
C MET A 236 6.79 8.96 -10.24
N VAL A 237 5.96 10.00 -10.39
CA VAL A 237 6.21 11.32 -9.76
C VAL A 237 6.16 11.22 -8.24
N ALA A 238 5.24 10.43 -7.69
CA ALA A 238 5.12 10.24 -6.26
C ALA A 238 6.35 9.52 -5.65
N GLU A 239 6.91 8.55 -6.37
CA GLU A 239 7.96 7.65 -5.85
C GLU A 239 9.38 8.11 -6.22
N PHE A 240 9.58 8.61 -7.44
CA PHE A 240 10.89 9.02 -7.98
C PHE A 240 11.03 10.54 -8.10
N GLY A 241 9.94 11.30 -7.92
CA GLY A 241 9.93 12.74 -8.18
C GLY A 241 9.70 13.08 -9.66
N GLY A 242 9.37 14.35 -9.92
CA GLY A 242 8.95 14.82 -11.25
C GLY A 242 10.03 14.70 -12.33
N ALA A 243 11.27 15.04 -11.99
CA ALA A 243 12.38 15.04 -12.94
C ALA A 243 12.73 13.62 -13.44
N ASP A 244 12.84 12.65 -12.53
CA ASP A 244 13.20 11.27 -12.86
C ASP A 244 12.07 10.58 -13.65
N ALA A 245 10.81 10.90 -13.32
CA ALA A 245 9.65 10.45 -14.08
C ALA A 245 9.65 11.02 -15.51
N LEU A 246 9.96 12.31 -15.68
CA LEU A 246 10.06 12.94 -16.99
C LEU A 246 11.24 12.40 -17.81
N GLU A 247 12.42 12.24 -17.20
CA GLU A 247 13.60 11.69 -17.89
C GLU A 247 13.32 10.27 -18.41
N PHE A 248 12.68 9.43 -17.60
CA PHE A 248 12.24 8.12 -18.02
C PHE A 248 11.26 8.18 -19.19
N LEU A 249 10.24 9.04 -19.14
CA LEU A 249 9.26 9.17 -20.21
C LEU A 249 9.86 9.72 -21.51
N LEU A 250 10.83 10.64 -21.40
CA LEU A 250 11.57 11.20 -22.52
C LEU A 250 12.49 10.16 -23.16
N ALA A 251 13.16 9.32 -22.36
CA ALA A 251 14.01 8.24 -22.85
C ALA A 251 13.24 7.17 -23.64
N GLN A 252 11.94 7.00 -23.35
CA GLN A 252 11.11 5.94 -23.93
C GLN A 252 10.29 6.38 -25.16
N GLY A 253 10.36 7.66 -25.56
CA GLY A 253 9.86 8.15 -26.86
C GLY A 253 8.35 8.00 -27.14
N GLY A 254 7.53 7.63 -26.15
CA GLY A 254 6.18 7.09 -26.39
C GLY A 254 4.99 7.92 -25.87
N VAL A 255 5.22 9.00 -25.11
CA VAL A 255 4.12 9.83 -24.58
C VAL A 255 4.32 11.29 -25.02
N PRO A 256 3.35 11.93 -25.71
CA PRO A 256 3.45 13.34 -26.05
C PRO A 256 3.65 14.16 -24.78
N VAL A 257 4.79 14.85 -24.69
CA VAL A 257 5.21 15.71 -23.56
C VAL A 257 4.11 16.74 -23.20
N GLU A 258 3.30 17.11 -24.18
CA GLU A 258 2.14 18.01 -24.06
C GLU A 258 1.07 17.51 -23.08
N ARG A 259 0.80 16.20 -23.02
CA ARG A 259 -0.13 15.62 -22.04
C ARG A 259 0.48 15.48 -20.64
N LEU A 260 1.81 15.34 -20.56
CA LEU A 260 2.57 15.20 -19.31
C LEU A 260 2.69 16.53 -18.55
N ALA A 261 2.90 17.63 -19.29
CA ALA A 261 2.99 18.97 -18.74
C ALA A 261 1.66 19.44 -18.10
N ALA A 262 0.51 19.07 -18.70
CA ALA A 262 -0.80 19.35 -18.14
C ALA A 262 -1.06 18.56 -16.84
N THR A 263 -0.67 17.29 -16.77
CA THR A 263 -0.91 16.45 -15.59
C THR A 263 0.00 16.77 -14.39
N ALA A 264 1.22 17.24 -14.63
CA ALA A 264 2.13 17.73 -13.58
C ALA A 264 1.66 19.06 -12.97
N PHE A 265 0.91 19.87 -13.73
CA PHE A 265 0.34 21.15 -13.27
C PHE A 265 -0.94 21.00 -12.42
N TYR A 266 -1.66 19.89 -12.56
CA TYR A 266 -3.00 19.70 -11.97
C TYR A 266 -3.08 18.58 -10.91
N ALA A 267 -1.97 17.94 -10.52
CA ALA A 267 -2.01 16.92 -9.46
C ALA A 267 -2.35 17.56 -8.08
N PRO A 268 -3.48 17.22 -7.44
CA PRO A 268 -3.62 17.45 -6.01
C PRO A 268 -2.74 16.43 -5.26
N ALA A 269 -2.19 16.84 -4.12
CA ALA A 269 -1.49 15.96 -3.18
C ALA A 269 -2.32 14.70 -2.88
N PRO A 270 -1.69 13.55 -2.54
CA PRO A 270 -2.39 12.26 -2.44
C PRO A 270 -3.53 12.35 -1.42
N LEU A 271 -4.76 12.31 -1.91
CA LEU A 271 -5.94 12.10 -1.09
C LEU A 271 -5.98 10.61 -0.74
N PHE A 272 -5.53 10.28 0.47
CA PHE A 272 -5.94 9.06 1.14
C PHE A 272 -7.43 9.23 1.48
N VAL A 273 -8.32 8.68 0.66
CA VAL A 273 -9.75 8.60 0.95
C VAL A 273 -9.97 7.31 1.74
N PRO A 274 -10.35 7.34 3.02
CA PRO A 274 -10.83 6.15 3.69
C PRO A 274 -12.19 5.78 3.06
N LEU A 275 -12.36 4.53 2.66
CA LEU A 275 -13.66 3.96 2.29
C LEU A 275 -14.63 4.20 3.46
N ALA A 276 -15.69 4.97 3.21
CA ALA A 276 -16.84 5.06 4.12
C ALA A 276 -17.67 3.76 4.02
N PRO A 277 -18.30 3.30 5.11
CA PRO A 277 -19.11 2.09 5.09
C PRO A 277 -20.41 2.28 4.32
N ASP A 278 -20.83 1.24 3.60
CA ASP A 278 -22.08 1.15 2.86
C ASP A 278 -23.28 1.02 3.82
N ASP A 279 -24.03 2.09 4.08
CA ASP A 279 -25.47 2.02 4.43
C ASP A 279 -26.19 3.39 4.20
N PRO A 280 -27.11 3.51 3.24
CA PRO A 280 -27.88 4.73 3.01
C PRO A 280 -29.17 4.71 3.82
N SER A 281 -29.11 4.75 5.16
CA SER A 281 -30.34 4.80 5.96
C SER A 281 -30.25 5.40 7.38
N SER A 282 -29.53 6.51 7.60
CA SER A 282 -29.82 7.35 8.79
C SER A 282 -29.46 8.83 8.62
N ALA A 283 -30.28 9.59 7.89
CA ALA A 283 -30.21 11.05 7.88
C ALA A 283 -30.85 11.64 9.15
N LYS A 284 -30.04 11.92 10.18
CA LYS A 284 -30.29 12.98 11.18
C LYS A 284 -28.96 13.57 11.65
N THR A 285 -28.51 14.60 10.95
CA THR A 285 -27.31 15.37 11.25
C THR A 285 -27.46 16.06 12.60
N THR A 286 -26.52 15.86 13.52
CA THR A 286 -26.52 16.54 14.82
C THR A 286 -25.56 17.73 14.82
N ALA A 287 -25.83 18.75 15.64
CA ALA A 287 -25.01 19.97 15.74
C ALA A 287 -23.52 19.71 16.06
N ALA A 288 -23.17 18.53 16.57
CA ALA A 288 -21.80 18.09 16.80
C ALA A 288 -21.01 17.79 15.50
N GLU A 289 -21.69 17.43 14.41
CA GLU A 289 -21.06 17.18 13.10
C GLU A 289 -20.67 18.48 12.40
N MET A 290 -21.49 19.54 12.50
CA MET A 290 -21.14 20.87 11.97
C MET A 290 -19.93 21.51 12.67
N GLU A 291 -19.77 21.29 13.98
CA GLU A 291 -18.60 21.78 14.72
C GLU A 291 -17.32 21.00 14.34
N ARG A 292 -17.43 19.70 14.05
CA ARG A 292 -16.32 18.90 13.49
C ARG A 292 -15.92 19.36 12.08
N GLU A 293 -16.89 19.73 11.25
CA GLU A 293 -16.65 20.20 9.89
C GLU A 293 -15.98 21.59 9.87
N LYS A 294 -16.37 22.49 10.79
CA LYS A 294 -15.68 23.77 11.00
C LYS A 294 -14.26 23.60 11.54
N ALA A 295 -14.05 22.67 12.47
CA ALA A 295 -12.72 22.36 12.99
C ALA A 295 -11.81 21.76 11.90
N PHE A 296 -12.36 20.91 11.02
CA PHE A 296 -11.67 20.35 9.87
C PHE A 296 -11.28 21.43 8.84
N GLY A 297 -12.18 22.36 8.53
CA GLY A 297 -11.89 23.50 7.65
C GLY A 297 -10.79 24.42 8.18
N LYS A 298 -10.67 24.58 9.50
CA LYS A 298 -9.63 25.39 10.14
C LYS A 298 -8.28 24.66 10.20
N ALA A 299 -8.27 23.34 10.33
CA ALA A 299 -7.06 22.52 10.21
C ALA A 299 -6.54 22.45 8.75
N TYR A 300 -7.47 22.40 7.78
CA TYR A 300 -7.17 22.36 6.35
C TYR A 300 -6.51 23.66 5.84
N SER A 301 -6.88 24.83 6.39
CA SER A 301 -6.25 26.11 6.03
C SER A 301 -4.82 26.25 6.59
N GLY A 302 -4.54 25.71 7.79
CA GLY A 302 -3.20 25.66 8.36
C GLY A 302 -2.26 24.71 7.61
N TYR A 303 -2.77 23.57 7.14
CA TYR A 303 -2.02 22.61 6.33
C TYR A 303 -1.64 23.19 4.96
N ARG A 304 -2.55 23.96 4.35
CA ARG A 304 -2.32 24.68 3.09
C ARG A 304 -1.17 25.70 3.19
N GLY A 305 -1.03 26.40 4.32
CA GLY A 305 0.07 27.34 4.56
C GLY A 305 1.45 26.67 4.53
N SER A 306 1.61 25.58 5.30
CA SER A 306 2.89 24.83 5.37
C SER A 306 3.25 24.13 4.05
N LEU A 307 2.25 23.70 3.28
CA LEU A 307 2.45 23.10 1.96
C LEU A 307 2.82 24.14 0.90
N THR A 308 2.38 25.38 1.04
CA THR A 308 2.76 26.47 0.12
C THR A 308 4.22 26.86 0.32
N GLU A 309 4.70 26.87 1.58
CA GLU A 309 6.11 27.10 1.91
C GLU A 309 7.02 25.96 1.43
N LEU A 310 6.61 24.69 1.61
CA LEU A 310 7.29 23.52 1.04
C LEU A 310 7.29 23.56 -0.50
N TRP A 311 6.18 23.94 -1.13
CA TRP A 311 6.12 24.13 -2.58
C TRP A 311 7.02 25.25 -3.08
N THR A 312 7.16 26.35 -2.36
CA THR A 312 8.10 27.41 -2.73
C THR A 312 9.55 26.96 -2.60
N LEU A 313 9.87 26.16 -1.58
CA LEU A 313 11.21 25.63 -1.37
C LEU A 313 11.61 24.62 -2.45
N ILE A 314 10.70 23.70 -2.78
CA ILE A 314 10.85 22.74 -3.88
C ILE A 314 10.98 23.49 -5.21
N ARG A 315 10.10 24.47 -5.47
CA ARG A 315 10.14 25.28 -6.71
C ARG A 315 11.45 26.04 -6.88
N ASP A 316 12.03 26.54 -5.78
CA ASP A 316 13.26 27.34 -5.85
C ASP A 316 14.52 26.45 -5.93
N GLU A 317 14.54 25.27 -5.31
CA GLU A 317 15.56 24.23 -5.54
C GLU A 317 15.52 23.70 -6.98
N GLU A 318 14.32 23.50 -7.52
CA GLU A 318 14.09 22.99 -8.86
C GLU A 318 14.48 24.03 -9.93
N LYS A 319 14.20 25.32 -9.69
CA LYS A 319 14.74 26.43 -10.51
C LYS A 319 16.26 26.53 -10.47
N ALA A 320 16.89 26.29 -9.30
CA ALA A 320 18.34 26.31 -9.19
C ALA A 320 18.99 25.12 -9.92
N ARG A 321 18.34 23.94 -9.87
CA ARG A 321 18.77 22.75 -10.62
C ARG A 321 18.57 22.92 -12.12
N ILE A 322 17.45 23.48 -12.58
CA ILE A 322 17.20 23.80 -13.99
C ILE A 322 18.25 24.77 -14.52
N LYS A 323 18.59 25.84 -13.78
CA LYS A 323 19.67 26.77 -14.17
C LYS A 323 21.05 26.12 -14.22
N ARG A 324 21.31 25.11 -13.38
CA ARG A 324 22.55 24.32 -13.42
C ARG A 324 22.55 23.41 -14.66
N TRP A 325 21.41 22.82 -14.99
CA TRP A 325 21.20 21.95 -16.15
C TRP A 325 21.31 22.71 -17.50
N GLU A 326 20.73 23.91 -17.58
CA GLU A 326 20.83 24.83 -18.73
C GLU A 326 22.28 25.25 -19.01
N LYS A 327 23.12 25.31 -17.96
CA LYS A 327 24.55 25.64 -18.09
C LYS A 327 25.39 24.46 -18.59
N GLU A 328 24.93 23.23 -18.36
CA GLU A 328 25.69 21.99 -18.65
C GLU A 328 25.36 21.39 -20.03
N ARG A 329 24.23 21.75 -20.67
CA ARG A 329 23.73 21.18 -21.93
C ARG A 329 23.12 22.25 -22.87
N PRO A 330 23.94 23.11 -23.53
CA PRO A 330 23.44 24.19 -24.39
C PRO A 330 22.82 23.72 -25.73
N ASP A 331 22.96 22.43 -26.06
CA ASP A 331 22.46 21.79 -27.28
C ASP A 331 20.93 21.59 -27.30
N LEU A 332 20.25 21.77 -26.16
CA LEU A 332 18.80 21.57 -26.00
C LEU A 332 17.98 22.87 -26.01
N GLU A 333 18.59 24.05 -26.17
CA GLU A 333 17.88 25.34 -26.26
C GLU A 333 16.86 25.39 -27.42
N LEU A 334 17.16 24.70 -28.52
CA LEU A 334 16.25 24.57 -29.68
C LEU A 334 14.97 23.79 -29.35
N LEU A 335 15.06 22.81 -28.43
CA LEU A 335 13.93 22.01 -27.97
C LEU A 335 13.05 22.83 -27.01
N ILE A 336 13.67 23.59 -26.10
CA ILE A 336 12.99 24.50 -25.16
C ILE A 336 12.32 25.66 -25.90
N GLY A 337 12.95 26.20 -26.95
CA GLY A 337 12.35 27.19 -27.85
C GLY A 337 11.09 26.67 -28.52
N SER A 338 11.15 25.44 -29.04
CA SER A 338 10.03 24.76 -29.69
C SER A 338 8.87 24.47 -28.72
N LEU A 339 9.18 24.09 -27.47
CA LEU A 339 8.19 23.88 -26.39
C LEU A 339 7.51 25.18 -25.93
N ASN A 340 8.26 26.28 -25.82
CA ASN A 340 7.68 27.58 -25.47
C ASN A 340 6.82 28.16 -26.59
N GLN A 341 7.17 27.89 -27.85
CA GLN A 341 6.38 28.30 -29.01
C GLN A 341 5.08 27.49 -29.13
N ALA A 342 5.13 26.18 -28.87
CA ALA A 342 3.93 25.35 -28.78
C ALA A 342 3.00 25.80 -27.62
N ARG A 343 3.56 26.15 -26.46
CA ARG A 343 2.82 26.69 -25.31
C ARG A 343 2.08 27.99 -25.65
N ASN A 344 2.74 28.91 -26.36
CA ASN A 344 2.14 30.19 -26.71
C ASN A 344 1.04 30.07 -27.78
N ASN A 345 1.15 29.09 -28.68
CA ASN A 345 0.12 28.81 -29.68
C ASN A 345 -1.15 28.19 -29.08
N TYR A 346 -1.03 27.45 -27.96
CA TYR A 346 -2.16 26.81 -27.29
C TYR A 346 -2.94 27.73 -26.35
N VAL A 347 -2.30 28.76 -25.79
CA VAL A 347 -2.96 29.76 -24.91
C VAL A 347 -3.75 30.80 -25.74
N GLY A 348 -3.60 30.82 -27.06
CA GLY A 348 -4.25 31.75 -27.98
C GLY A 348 -5.43 31.20 -28.80
N ALA A 349 -5.87 29.95 -28.58
CA ALA A 349 -7.00 29.31 -29.28
C ALA A 349 -8.07 28.85 -28.29
#